data_AF-A0A928VKD4-F1
#
_entry.id   AF-A0A928VKD4-F1
#
_cell.length_a   1.000
_cell.length_b   1.000
_cell.length_c   1.000
_cell.angle_alpha   90.00
_cell.angle_beta   90.00
_cell.angle_gamma   90.00
#
_symmetry.space_group_name_H-M   'P 1'
#
loop_
_entity.id
_entity.type
_entity.pdbx_description
1 polymer ?
#
loop_
_entity_poly.entity_id
_entity_poly.type
_entity_poly.pdbx_seq_one_letter_code
_entity_poly.pdbx_strand_id
1 'polypeptide(L)'
;MAVATPPASQSPNWWMYSTFGLSGILIVLGITSYLQSRQLERLLQKEKQRAQQLKYHVKKRGEKIIKMEKNPDLINSRDFNLDYLRMRMAEEVFHFEIVNQIKSKIRENITIALRPKQVEQGALGIASKSGRQISEIFDVAYKTEEHGATRVLFRVGVRMVKLPTQPTSVTINQLLDCIETFLSPSQEHDTWQPTIQGRLAYVRWDQKAKPTPLLIIEQTQEGTNVTFRTQRAMSPPLSGASRK
;
A
#
# COMPACT_ATOMS: atom_id res chain seq x y z
N MET A 1 -1.77 -83.27 -73.94
CA MET A 1 -0.90 -82.11 -73.63
C MET A 1 -1.71 -81.16 -72.78
N ALA A 2 -1.40 -81.02 -71.49
CA ALA A 2 -2.08 -80.08 -70.59
C ALA A 2 -1.30 -78.77 -70.58
N VAL A 3 -1.95 -77.68 -71.00
CA VAL A 3 -1.38 -76.32 -70.98
C VAL A 3 -1.60 -75.75 -69.59
N ALA A 4 -0.51 -75.52 -68.85
CA ALA A 4 -0.55 -74.80 -67.57
C ALA A 4 -0.70 -73.30 -67.84
N THR A 5 -1.79 -72.70 -67.35
CA THR A 5 -2.02 -71.26 -67.37
C THR A 5 -1.23 -70.59 -66.22
N PRO A 6 -0.61 -69.41 -66.44
CA PRO A 6 0.16 -68.73 -65.41
C PRO A 6 -0.76 -68.08 -64.36
N PRO A 7 -0.32 -67.93 -63.09
CA PRO A 7 -1.14 -67.33 -62.04
C PRO A 7 -1.38 -65.85 -62.34
N ALA A 8 -2.65 -65.43 -62.28
CA ALA A 8 -3.05 -64.04 -62.46
C ALA A 8 -2.36 -63.13 -61.43
N SER A 9 -1.62 -62.14 -61.92
CA SER A 9 -1.03 -61.08 -61.11
C SER A 9 -2.13 -60.25 -60.44
N GLN A 10 -2.22 -60.37 -59.11
CA GLN A 10 -3.16 -59.58 -58.31
C GLN A 10 -2.74 -58.10 -58.34
N SER A 11 -3.60 -57.24 -58.88
CA SER A 11 -3.37 -55.80 -58.87
C SER A 11 -3.47 -55.25 -57.44
N PRO A 12 -2.61 -54.29 -57.05
CA PRO A 12 -2.66 -53.70 -55.72
C PRO A 12 -4.00 -53.00 -55.50
N ASN A 13 -4.74 -53.45 -54.49
CA ASN A 13 -6.12 -53.05 -54.26
C ASN A 13 -6.17 -51.72 -53.47
N TRP A 14 -5.89 -50.60 -54.15
CA TRP A 14 -5.78 -49.25 -53.58
C TRP A 14 -6.97 -48.78 -52.74
N TRP A 15 -8.18 -49.26 -53.07
CA TRP A 15 -9.40 -49.01 -52.31
C TRP A 15 -9.32 -49.54 -50.88
N MET A 16 -8.71 -50.71 -50.69
CA MET A 16 -8.57 -51.33 -49.37
C MET A 16 -7.65 -50.51 -48.46
N TYR A 17 -6.56 -49.96 -49.01
CA TYR A 17 -5.65 -49.08 -48.28
C TYR A 17 -6.30 -47.74 -47.90
N SER A 18 -7.13 -47.16 -48.78
CA SER A 18 -7.87 -45.93 -48.49
C SER A 18 -8.86 -46.12 -47.33
N THR A 19 -9.63 -47.21 -47.32
CA THR A 19 -10.58 -47.50 -46.25
C THR A 19 -9.88 -47.78 -44.91
N PHE A 20 -8.75 -48.50 -44.93
CA PHE A 20 -7.96 -48.73 -43.72
C PHE A 20 -7.31 -47.46 -43.18
N GLY A 21 -6.81 -46.59 -44.07
CA GLY A 21 -6.25 -45.29 -43.70
C GLY A 21 -7.29 -44.37 -43.07
N LEU A 22 -8.48 -44.27 -43.69
CA LEU A 22 -9.60 -43.49 -43.15
C LEU A 22 -10.06 -44.03 -41.79
N SER A 23 -10.16 -45.35 -41.64
CA SER A 23 -10.51 -46.01 -40.38
C SER A 23 -9.48 -45.68 -39.28
N GLY A 24 -8.18 -45.74 -39.60
CA GLY A 24 -7.12 -45.35 -38.67
C GLY A 24 -7.23 -43.90 -38.20
N ILE A 25 -7.51 -42.96 -39.12
CA ILE A 25 -7.69 -41.54 -38.78
C ILE A 25 -8.90 -41.32 -37.85
N LEU A 26 -10.02 -42.00 -38.12
CA LEU A 26 -11.21 -41.91 -37.27
C LEU A 26 -10.96 -42.44 -35.85
N ILE A 27 -10.19 -43.52 -35.71
CA ILE A 27 -9.81 -44.07 -34.40
C ILE A 27 -8.94 -43.07 -33.64
N VAL A 28 -7.94 -42.46 -34.29
CA VAL A 28 -7.06 -41.46 -33.66
C VAL A 28 -7.85 -40.20 -33.25
N LEU A 29 -8.77 -39.73 -34.09
CA LEU A 29 -9.66 -38.61 -33.75
C LEU A 29 -10.59 -38.95 -32.58
N GLY A 30 -11.13 -40.16 -32.55
CA GLY A 30 -11.96 -40.63 -31.44
C GLY A 30 -11.21 -40.63 -30.11
N ILE A 31 -9.97 -41.13 -30.10
CA ILE A 31 -9.14 -41.18 -28.89
C ILE A 31 -8.73 -39.77 -28.44
N THR A 32 -8.30 -38.90 -29.36
CA THR A 32 -7.88 -37.53 -29.01
C THR A 32 -9.07 -36.70 -28.50
N SER A 33 -10.23 -36.81 -29.13
CA SER A 33 -11.47 -36.18 -28.66
C SER A 33 -11.85 -36.65 -27.26
N TYR A 34 -11.81 -37.97 -27.00
CA TYR A 34 -12.10 -38.53 -25.68
C TYR A 34 -11.15 -38.04 -24.58
N LEU A 35 -9.85 -37.95 -24.88
CA LEU A 35 -8.86 -37.45 -23.95
C LEU A 35 -9.05 -35.95 -23.65
N GLN A 36 -9.35 -35.15 -24.67
CA GLN A 36 -9.63 -33.72 -24.51
C GLN A 36 -10.88 -33.48 -23.67
N SER A 37 -11.98 -34.21 -23.92
CA SER A 37 -13.20 -34.12 -23.11
C SER A 37 -12.92 -34.43 -21.63
N ARG A 38 -12.14 -35.48 -21.36
CA ARG A 38 -11.73 -35.83 -19.98
C ARG A 38 -10.87 -34.76 -19.31
N GLN A 39 -9.98 -34.11 -20.06
CA GLN A 39 -9.18 -33.00 -19.51
C GLN A 39 -10.07 -31.81 -19.16
N LEU A 40 -11.01 -31.46 -20.04
CA LEU A 40 -11.95 -30.37 -19.82
C LEU A 40 -12.83 -30.60 -18.59
N GLU A 41 -13.36 -31.81 -18.42
CA GLU A 41 -14.16 -32.20 -17.24
C GLU A 41 -13.36 -32.05 -15.94
N ARG A 42 -12.09 -32.48 -15.93
CA ARG A 42 -11.22 -32.34 -14.75
C ARG A 42 -10.93 -30.88 -14.42
N LEU A 43 -10.74 -30.03 -15.42
CA LEU A 43 -10.53 -28.59 -15.21
C LEU A 43 -11.81 -27.95 -14.65
N LEU A 44 -12.98 -28.29 -15.21
CA LEU A 44 -14.27 -27.78 -14.77
C LEU A 44 -14.55 -28.20 -13.31
N GLN A 45 -14.24 -29.43 -12.94
CA GLN A 45 -14.35 -29.88 -11.54
C GLN A 45 -13.43 -29.09 -10.60
N LYS A 46 -12.18 -28.83 -10.99
CA LYS A 46 -11.25 -28.03 -10.20
C LYS A 46 -11.74 -26.59 -10.03
N GLU A 47 -12.25 -25.96 -11.08
CA GLU A 47 -12.83 -24.62 -10.99
C GLU A 47 -14.08 -24.60 -10.10
N LYS A 48 -14.96 -25.60 -10.22
CA LYS A 48 -16.15 -25.72 -9.39
C LYS A 48 -15.79 -25.87 -7.91
N GLN A 49 -14.80 -26.70 -7.58
CA GLN A 49 -14.30 -26.86 -6.21
C GLN A 49 -13.67 -25.57 -5.68
N ARG A 50 -12.83 -24.91 -6.48
CA ARG A 50 -12.25 -23.60 -6.12
C ARG A 50 -13.34 -22.57 -5.86
N ALA A 51 -14.36 -22.49 -6.71
CA ALA A 51 -15.48 -21.57 -6.54
C ALA A 51 -16.29 -21.89 -5.26
N GLN A 52 -16.52 -23.16 -4.96
CA GLN A 52 -17.20 -23.57 -3.72
C GLN A 52 -16.36 -23.25 -2.47
N GLN A 53 -15.06 -23.51 -2.50
CA GLN A 53 -14.15 -23.14 -1.41
C GLN A 53 -14.13 -21.62 -1.23
N LEU A 54 -14.06 -20.84 -2.31
CA LEU A 54 -14.10 -19.38 -2.25
C LEU A 54 -15.39 -18.89 -1.59
N LYS A 55 -16.54 -19.42 -2.01
CA LYS A 55 -17.85 -19.12 -1.41
C LYS A 55 -17.90 -19.47 0.07
N TYR A 56 -17.36 -20.64 0.45
CA TYR A 56 -17.27 -21.05 1.85
C TYR A 56 -16.39 -20.11 2.67
N HIS A 57 -15.21 -19.73 2.17
CA HIS A 57 -14.32 -18.80 2.84
C HIS A 57 -14.90 -17.39 2.97
N VAL A 58 -15.64 -16.92 1.96
CA VAL A 58 -16.36 -15.63 2.03
C VAL A 58 -17.47 -15.71 3.08
N LYS A 59 -18.31 -16.75 3.05
CA LYS A 59 -19.38 -16.94 4.04
C LYS A 59 -18.84 -17.04 5.47
N LYS A 60 -17.79 -17.85 5.69
CA LYS A 60 -17.15 -18.01 7.00
C LYS A 60 -16.54 -16.71 7.51
N ARG A 61 -15.92 -15.91 6.63
CA ARG A 61 -15.41 -14.58 6.99
C ARG A 61 -16.56 -13.62 7.33
N GLY A 62 -17.64 -13.62 6.56
CA GLY A 62 -18.84 -12.83 6.84
C GLY A 62 -19.51 -13.18 8.16
N GLU A 63 -19.70 -14.47 8.44
CA GLU A 63 -20.24 -14.94 9.74
C GLU A 63 -19.33 -14.58 10.91
N LYS A 64 -18.00 -14.63 10.70
CA LYS A 64 -17.04 -14.19 11.71
C LYS A 64 -17.21 -12.68 11.96
N ILE A 65 -17.34 -11.86 10.92
CA ILE A 65 -17.57 -10.42 11.05
C ILE A 65 -18.86 -10.16 11.85
N ILE A 66 -19.97 -10.80 11.50
CA ILE A 66 -21.26 -10.63 12.21
C ILE A 66 -21.17 -11.09 13.68
N LYS A 67 -20.47 -12.21 13.95
CA LYS A 67 -20.25 -12.69 15.33
C LYS A 67 -19.36 -11.74 16.13
N MET A 68 -18.39 -11.11 15.48
CA MET A 68 -17.51 -10.11 16.09
C MET A 68 -18.23 -8.77 16.31
N GLU A 69 -19.15 -8.40 15.41
CA GLU A 69 -20.03 -7.22 15.52
C GLU A 69 -21.08 -7.37 16.63
N LYS A 70 -21.54 -8.58 16.92
CA LYS A 70 -22.46 -8.83 18.04
C LYS A 70 -21.77 -8.84 19.42
N ASN A 71 -20.44 -8.94 19.47
CA ASN A 71 -19.69 -8.94 20.73
C ASN A 71 -19.08 -7.55 20.99
N PRO A 72 -19.62 -6.76 21.95
CA PRO A 72 -19.16 -5.40 22.20
C PRO A 72 -17.69 -5.34 22.66
N ASP A 73 -17.19 -6.38 23.33
CA ASP A 73 -15.77 -6.49 23.74
C ASP A 73 -14.81 -6.72 22.57
N LEU A 74 -15.27 -7.34 21.48
CA LEU A 74 -14.45 -7.57 20.28
C LEU A 74 -14.52 -6.41 19.28
N ILE A 75 -15.60 -5.64 19.25
CA ILE A 75 -15.66 -4.37 18.50
C ILE A 75 -14.60 -3.39 19.03
N ASN A 76 -14.37 -3.39 20.35
CA ASN A 76 -13.29 -2.63 20.98
C ASN A 76 -11.91 -3.30 20.84
N SER A 77 -11.82 -4.47 20.19
CA SER A 77 -10.53 -5.09 19.95
C SER A 77 -9.77 -4.30 18.88
N ARG A 78 -8.57 -3.84 19.25
CA ARG A 78 -7.67 -3.03 18.44
C ARG A 78 -7.44 -3.59 17.04
N ASP A 79 -7.24 -4.90 16.94
CA ASP A 79 -6.91 -5.56 15.68
C ASP A 79 -8.13 -5.58 14.74
N PHE A 80 -9.34 -5.67 15.28
CA PHE A 80 -10.57 -5.52 14.50
C PHE A 80 -10.73 -4.10 13.95
N ASN A 81 -10.45 -3.08 14.76
CA ASN A 81 -10.54 -1.68 14.31
C ASN A 81 -9.52 -1.36 13.20
N LEU A 82 -8.27 -1.84 13.34
CA LEU A 82 -7.24 -1.63 12.31
C LEU A 82 -7.52 -2.43 11.03
N ASP A 83 -7.99 -3.67 11.14
CA ASP A 83 -8.35 -4.48 9.96
C ASP A 83 -9.61 -3.95 9.27
N TYR A 84 -10.60 -3.47 10.02
CA TYR A 84 -11.75 -2.78 9.48
C TYR A 84 -11.34 -1.49 8.76
N LEU A 85 -10.47 -0.69 9.38
CA LEU A 85 -9.90 0.51 8.75
C LEU A 85 -9.19 0.14 7.44
N ARG A 86 -8.33 -0.89 7.43
CA ARG A 86 -7.64 -1.36 6.21
C ARG A 86 -8.61 -1.78 5.12
N MET A 87 -9.63 -2.56 5.47
CA MET A 87 -10.67 -2.98 4.51
C MET A 87 -11.42 -1.75 3.96
N ARG A 88 -11.74 -0.77 4.80
CA ARG A 88 -12.45 0.43 4.38
C ARG A 88 -11.57 1.39 3.56
N MET A 89 -10.27 1.46 3.86
CA MET A 89 -9.28 2.22 3.09
C MET A 89 -9.05 1.64 1.68
N ALA A 90 -9.49 0.41 1.40
CA ALA A 90 -9.50 -0.13 0.04
C ALA A 90 -10.65 0.44 -0.81
N GLU A 91 -11.65 1.11 -0.21
CA GLU A 91 -12.68 1.83 -0.96
C GLU A 91 -12.18 3.23 -1.34
N GLU A 92 -12.28 3.58 -2.63
CA GLU A 92 -11.73 4.82 -3.18
C GLU A 92 -12.36 6.09 -2.56
N VAL A 93 -13.68 6.11 -2.36
CA VAL A 93 -14.40 7.27 -1.82
C VAL A 93 -13.98 7.53 -0.37
N PHE A 94 -13.99 6.48 0.46
CA PHE A 94 -13.56 6.58 1.85
C PHE A 94 -12.09 6.98 1.96
N HIS A 95 -11.21 6.35 1.18
CA HIS A 95 -9.78 6.69 1.15
C HIS A 95 -9.57 8.16 0.82
N PHE A 96 -10.23 8.66 -0.22
CA PHE A 96 -10.12 10.06 -0.65
C PHE A 96 -10.59 11.05 0.43
N GLU A 97 -11.72 10.79 1.08
CA GLU A 97 -12.23 11.66 2.16
C GLU A 97 -11.28 11.70 3.36
N ILE A 98 -10.77 10.55 3.79
CA ILE A 98 -9.83 10.45 4.92
C ILE A 98 -8.51 11.15 4.60
N VAL A 99 -7.94 10.91 3.42
CA VAL A 99 -6.69 11.56 3.00
C VAL A 99 -6.87 13.08 2.90
N ASN A 100 -8.00 13.56 2.38
CA ASN A 100 -8.29 15.00 2.30
C ASN A 100 -8.47 15.64 3.67
N GLN A 101 -9.15 14.96 4.60
CA GLN A 101 -9.30 15.42 5.97
C GLN A 101 -7.92 15.55 6.64
N ILE A 102 -7.05 14.55 6.48
CA ILE A 102 -5.67 14.59 6.97
C ILE A 102 -4.89 15.74 6.32
N LYS A 103 -5.01 15.93 5.01
CA LYS A 103 -4.36 17.03 4.27
C LYS A 103 -4.75 18.39 4.83
N SER A 104 -6.04 18.63 5.10
CA SER A 104 -6.51 19.87 5.74
C SER A 104 -5.99 20.03 7.17
N LYS A 105 -6.12 18.99 8.01
CA LYS A 105 -5.68 19.05 9.42
C LYS A 105 -4.18 19.28 9.58
N ILE A 106 -3.36 18.70 8.70
CA ILE A 106 -1.91 18.93 8.71
C ILE A 106 -1.60 20.36 8.30
N ARG A 107 -2.20 20.86 7.22
CA ARG A 107 -1.99 22.25 6.79
C ARG A 107 -2.42 23.25 7.86
N GLU A 108 -3.45 22.97 8.65
CA GLU A 108 -3.88 23.85 9.74
C GLU A 108 -2.96 23.73 10.96
N ASN A 109 -2.86 22.53 11.55
CA ASN A 109 -2.20 22.34 12.85
C ASN A 109 -0.68 22.41 12.74
N ILE A 110 -0.09 21.77 11.72
CA ILE A 110 1.36 21.69 11.57
C ILE A 110 1.93 23.03 11.06
N THR A 111 1.21 23.79 10.23
CA THR A 111 1.65 25.13 9.82
C THR A 111 1.73 26.08 11.01
N ILE A 112 0.73 26.06 11.89
CA ILE A 112 0.73 26.87 13.12
C ILE A 112 1.89 26.43 14.03
N ALA A 113 2.07 25.13 14.22
CA ALA A 113 3.16 24.59 15.03
C ALA A 113 4.54 24.95 14.46
N LEU A 114 4.69 24.99 13.13
CA LEU A 114 5.92 25.33 12.42
C LEU A 114 6.20 26.85 12.33
N ARG A 115 5.27 27.72 12.72
CA ARG A 115 5.47 29.19 12.69
C ARG A 115 6.47 29.62 13.78
N PRO A 116 7.41 30.55 13.49
CA PRO A 116 8.27 31.12 14.53
C PRO A 116 7.41 31.85 15.58
N LYS A 117 7.58 31.48 16.86
CA LYS A 117 6.93 32.19 17.97
C LYS A 117 7.82 33.38 18.35
N GLN A 118 7.24 34.57 18.50
CA GLN A 118 7.98 35.82 18.81
C GLN A 118 8.84 35.72 20.09
N VAL A 119 8.53 34.81 21.01
CA VAL A 119 9.29 34.56 22.24
C VAL A 119 10.75 34.12 21.96
N GLU A 120 11.03 33.51 20.82
CA GLU A 120 12.39 33.08 20.44
C GLU A 120 13.19 34.15 19.67
N GLN A 121 12.54 35.20 19.16
CA GLN A 121 13.23 36.31 18.49
C GLN A 121 13.99 37.22 19.48
N GLY A 122 13.69 37.15 20.78
CA GLY A 122 14.44 37.86 21.83
C GLY A 122 15.72 37.17 22.30
N ALA A 123 15.93 35.88 21.95
CA ALA A 123 17.05 35.06 22.41
C ALA A 123 18.15 34.93 21.33
N LEU A 124 18.33 35.94 20.49
CA LEU A 124 19.26 35.93 19.34
C LEU A 124 20.76 35.94 19.70
N GLY A 125 21.13 35.77 20.98
CA GLY A 125 22.52 35.89 21.44
C GLY A 125 23.27 34.58 21.62
N ILE A 126 22.64 33.51 22.12
CA ILE A 126 23.37 32.33 22.59
C ILE A 126 22.55 31.04 22.33
N ALA A 127 23.03 30.20 21.41
CA ALA A 127 22.72 28.75 21.30
C ALA A 127 21.43 28.23 20.62
N SER A 128 20.73 28.96 19.75
CA SER A 128 19.62 28.40 18.95
C SER A 128 20.05 27.61 17.69
N LYS A 129 21.10 26.77 17.80
CA LYS A 129 21.44 25.74 16.77
C LYS A 129 20.67 24.44 16.98
N SER A 130 19.96 24.31 18.09
CA SER A 130 19.14 23.13 18.40
C SER A 130 17.80 23.24 17.67
N GLY A 131 17.48 22.27 16.81
CA GLY A 131 16.23 22.27 16.06
C GLY A 131 15.01 22.20 16.99
N ARG A 132 13.89 22.80 16.59
CA ARG A 132 12.67 22.86 17.41
C ARG A 132 11.91 21.54 17.31
N GLN A 133 11.68 20.88 18.44
CA GLN A 133 10.80 19.71 18.50
C GLN A 133 9.34 20.12 18.35
N ILE A 134 8.61 19.39 17.53
CA ILE A 134 7.19 19.55 17.25
C ILE A 134 6.53 18.21 17.52
N SER A 135 5.56 18.23 18.43
CA SER A 135 4.71 17.09 18.75
C SER A 135 3.27 17.56 18.69
N GLU A 136 2.54 17.15 17.66
CA GLU A 136 1.13 17.51 17.46
C GLU A 136 0.32 16.23 17.27
N ILE A 137 -0.87 16.19 17.88
CA ILE A 137 -1.81 15.08 17.76
C ILE A 137 -3.15 15.64 17.32
N PHE A 138 -3.75 15.06 16.29
CA PHE A 138 -5.07 15.44 15.83
C PHE A 138 -5.94 14.23 15.50
N ASP A 139 -7.25 14.43 15.61
CA ASP A 139 -8.26 13.39 15.44
C ASP A 139 -8.77 13.36 13.98
N VAL A 140 -8.84 12.16 13.41
CA VAL A 140 -9.44 11.87 12.11
C VAL A 140 -10.82 11.25 12.37
N ALA A 141 -11.86 11.91 11.89
CA ALA A 141 -13.24 11.57 12.22
C ALA A 141 -14.07 11.38 10.95
N TYR A 142 -14.91 10.36 10.96
CA TYR A 142 -15.81 10.06 9.86
C TYR A 142 -17.25 10.33 10.27
N LYS A 143 -18.00 10.94 9.35
CA LYS A 143 -19.43 11.20 9.51
C LYS A 143 -20.17 10.16 8.68
N THR A 144 -20.88 9.26 9.35
CA THR A 144 -21.80 8.32 8.68
C THR A 144 -23.17 8.97 8.57
N GLU A 145 -23.71 9.02 7.36
CA GLU A 145 -25.03 9.57 7.01
C GLU A 145 -26.17 8.96 7.85
N GLU A 146 -26.09 7.67 8.19
CA GLU A 146 -27.17 6.93 8.89
C GLU A 146 -27.41 7.36 10.34
N HIS A 147 -26.42 7.93 11.05
CA HIS A 147 -26.53 8.14 12.49
C HIS A 147 -26.16 9.55 12.96
N GLY A 148 -25.74 10.46 12.09
CA GLY A 148 -25.41 11.85 12.44
C GLY A 148 -24.27 12.03 13.46
N ALA A 149 -23.79 10.94 14.06
CA ALA A 149 -22.76 10.93 15.08
C ALA A 149 -21.38 10.94 14.41
N THR A 150 -20.63 12.03 14.62
CA THR A 150 -19.23 12.12 14.23
C THR A 150 -18.42 11.18 15.13
N ARG A 151 -17.83 10.11 14.58
CA ARG A 151 -17.00 9.17 15.33
C ARG A 151 -15.54 9.35 14.94
N VAL A 152 -14.67 9.43 15.94
CA VAL A 152 -13.22 9.45 15.74
C VAL A 152 -12.76 8.06 15.33
N LEU A 153 -12.20 7.93 14.13
CA LEU A 153 -11.69 6.66 13.60
C LEU A 153 -10.32 6.35 14.19
N PHE A 154 -9.40 7.30 14.07
CA PHE A 154 -8.04 7.19 14.57
C PHE A 154 -7.45 8.57 14.82
N ARG A 155 -6.35 8.61 15.54
CA ARG A 155 -5.56 9.82 15.79
C ARG A 155 -4.27 9.77 14.98
N VAL A 156 -3.75 10.92 14.57
CA VAL A 156 -2.43 11.03 13.95
C VAL A 156 -1.56 11.90 14.84
N GLY A 157 -0.43 11.33 15.27
CA GLY A 157 0.61 12.00 16.05
C GLY A 157 1.85 12.23 15.21
N VAL A 158 2.23 13.49 15.02
CA VAL A 158 3.42 13.89 14.28
C VAL A 158 4.49 14.33 15.28
N ARG A 159 5.64 13.66 15.27
CA ARG A 159 6.82 13.97 16.10
C ARG A 159 8.01 14.23 15.20
N MET A 160 8.42 15.48 15.10
CA MET A 160 9.51 15.89 14.21
C MET A 160 10.31 17.05 14.76
N VAL A 161 11.52 17.26 14.22
CA VAL A 161 12.38 18.38 14.60
C VAL A 161 12.47 19.34 13.41
N LYS A 162 11.94 20.55 13.57
CA LYS A 162 12.07 21.60 12.55
C LYS A 162 13.50 22.14 12.54
N LEU A 163 14.16 21.97 11.41
CA LEU A 163 15.40 22.69 11.11
C LEU A 163 15.11 24.09 10.54
N PRO A 164 15.84 25.13 10.98
CA PRO A 164 15.62 26.51 10.52
C PRO A 164 15.97 26.74 9.05
N THR A 165 16.76 25.84 8.45
CA THR A 165 17.26 25.97 7.08
C THR A 165 16.27 25.52 6.01
N GLN A 166 15.18 24.82 6.37
CA GLN A 166 14.22 24.28 5.40
C GLN A 166 12.89 25.04 5.37
N PRO A 167 12.33 25.33 4.19
CA PRO A 167 11.00 25.90 4.07
C PRO A 167 9.92 25.03 4.72
N THR A 168 9.02 25.69 5.44
CA THR A 168 7.86 25.08 6.09
C THR A 168 6.97 24.32 5.08
N SER A 169 6.74 24.90 3.90
CA SER A 169 5.90 24.31 2.85
C SER A 169 6.44 22.97 2.34
N VAL A 170 7.74 22.89 2.08
CA VAL A 170 8.40 21.65 1.63
C VAL A 170 8.28 20.56 2.70
N THR A 171 8.44 20.92 3.97
CA THR A 171 8.29 19.96 5.08
C THR A 171 6.86 19.42 5.17
N ILE A 172 5.87 20.29 5.00
CA ILE A 172 4.45 19.90 5.02
C ILE A 172 4.15 18.96 3.84
N ASN A 173 4.59 19.30 2.63
CA ASN A 173 4.36 18.44 1.47
C ASN A 173 5.02 17.06 1.64
N GLN A 174 6.28 17.01 2.11
CA GLN A 174 6.95 15.73 2.42
C GLN A 174 6.19 14.90 3.46
N LEU A 175 5.61 15.55 4.46
CA LEU A 175 4.77 14.88 5.46
C LEU A 175 3.46 14.36 4.86
N LEU A 176 2.82 15.14 3.97
CA LEU A 176 1.59 14.73 3.28
C LEU A 176 1.83 13.54 2.37
N ASP A 177 2.86 13.61 1.53
CA ASP A 177 3.26 12.55 0.60
C ASP A 177 3.59 11.26 1.38
N CYS A 178 4.25 11.41 2.54
CA CYS A 178 4.58 10.30 3.41
C CYS A 178 3.31 9.58 3.94
N ILE A 179 2.31 10.34 4.36
CA ILE A 179 1.07 9.75 4.90
C ILE A 179 0.21 9.15 3.80
N GLU A 180 0.13 9.82 2.65
CA GLU A 180 -0.60 9.33 1.48
C GLU A 180 -0.02 8.01 0.97
N THR A 181 1.31 7.92 0.88
CA THR A 181 1.99 6.68 0.49
C THR A 181 1.75 5.57 1.53
N PHE A 182 1.81 5.87 2.82
CA PHE A 182 1.58 4.87 3.87
C PHE A 182 0.13 4.36 3.93
N LEU A 183 -0.84 5.22 3.62
CA LEU A 183 -2.27 4.89 3.64
C LEU A 183 -2.78 4.32 2.31
N SER A 184 -1.93 4.24 1.29
CA SER A 184 -2.25 3.65 0.00
C SER A 184 -2.53 2.14 0.15
N PRO A 185 -3.57 1.60 -0.51
CA PRO A 185 -3.91 0.17 -0.45
C PRO A 185 -2.90 -0.74 -1.18
N SER A 186 -1.88 -0.18 -1.84
CA SER A 186 -0.87 -0.92 -2.59
C SER A 186 0.05 -1.72 -1.68
N GLN A 187 0.16 -3.04 -1.90
CA GLN A 187 0.98 -3.97 -1.11
C GLN A 187 2.52 -3.82 -1.30
N GLU A 188 2.99 -2.82 -2.04
CA GLU A 188 4.42 -2.66 -2.40
C GLU A 188 5.26 -1.87 -1.37
N HIS A 189 4.71 -1.54 -0.21
CA HIS A 189 5.34 -0.60 0.72
C HIS A 189 6.08 -1.24 1.91
N ASP A 190 6.22 -2.57 1.97
CA ASP A 190 6.89 -3.26 3.10
C ASP A 190 8.37 -2.87 3.29
N THR A 191 9.04 -2.42 2.24
CA THR A 191 10.45 -1.95 2.28
C THR A 191 10.57 -0.43 2.16
N TRP A 192 9.46 0.30 2.07
CA TRP A 192 9.50 1.74 1.86
C TRP A 192 9.85 2.49 3.15
N GLN A 193 10.85 3.37 3.06
CA GLN A 193 11.36 4.16 4.15
C GLN A 193 11.21 5.65 3.81
N PRO A 194 10.27 6.37 4.43
CA PRO A 194 10.07 7.78 4.14
C PRO A 194 11.21 8.62 4.69
N THR A 195 11.52 9.71 3.99
CA THR A 195 12.45 10.73 4.49
C THR A 195 11.74 12.08 4.61
N ILE A 196 11.83 12.70 5.79
CA ILE A 196 11.30 14.03 6.04
C ILE A 196 12.49 14.93 6.40
N GLN A 197 12.64 16.04 5.69
CA GLN A 197 13.80 16.94 5.84
C GLN A 197 15.16 16.26 5.61
N GLY A 198 15.21 15.23 4.74
CA GLY A 198 16.43 14.45 4.51
C GLY A 198 16.85 13.54 5.68
N ARG A 199 15.99 13.37 6.69
CA ARG A 199 16.17 12.37 7.76
C ARG A 199 15.15 11.25 7.61
N LEU A 200 15.52 10.06 8.05
CA LEU A 200 14.64 8.90 8.04
C LEU A 200 13.45 9.15 8.98
N ALA A 201 12.25 8.83 8.51
CA ALA A 201 11.02 8.87 9.29
C ALA A 201 10.43 7.47 9.40
N TYR A 202 9.83 7.17 10.54
CA TYR A 202 9.08 5.95 10.78
C TYR A 202 7.61 6.27 10.91
N VAL A 203 6.79 5.54 10.17
CA VAL A 203 5.33 5.60 10.27
C VAL A 203 4.84 4.26 10.80
N ARG A 204 4.13 4.29 11.93
CA ARG A 204 3.62 3.07 12.57
C ARG A 204 2.33 3.32 13.32
N TRP A 205 1.49 2.30 13.38
CA TRP A 205 0.35 2.28 14.29
C TRP A 205 0.85 1.97 15.71
N ASP A 206 0.55 2.84 16.67
CA ASP A 206 0.83 2.62 18.09
C ASP A 206 -0.12 1.56 18.64
N GLN A 207 0.49 0.46 19.09
CA GLN A 207 -0.20 -0.69 19.61
C GLN A 207 -0.65 -0.54 21.08
N LYS A 208 -0.19 0.51 21.78
CA LYS A 208 -0.46 0.75 23.21
C LYS A 208 -1.60 1.73 23.47
N ALA A 209 -1.99 2.55 22.49
CA ALA A 209 -3.08 3.51 22.63
C ALA A 209 -4.44 2.80 22.68
N LYS A 210 -5.16 2.93 23.80
CA LYS A 210 -6.58 2.52 23.96
C LYS A 210 -7.40 3.77 24.34
N PRO A 211 -8.64 3.93 23.85
CA PRO A 211 -9.42 3.04 22.97
C PRO A 211 -9.26 3.31 21.46
N THR A 212 -8.73 4.46 21.07
CA THR A 212 -8.64 4.89 19.66
C THR A 212 -7.25 4.61 19.09
N PRO A 213 -7.12 3.98 17.91
CA PRO A 213 -5.82 3.73 17.29
C PRO A 213 -5.09 5.05 17.00
N LEU A 214 -3.77 5.06 17.22
CA LEU A 214 -2.92 6.24 17.00
C LEU A 214 -1.87 5.90 15.93
N LEU A 215 -1.84 6.66 14.85
CA LEU A 215 -0.80 6.62 13.84
C LEU A 215 0.33 7.57 14.27
N ILE A 216 1.52 7.03 14.54
CA ILE A 216 2.69 7.82 14.93
C ILE A 216 3.61 7.97 13.72
N ILE A 217 3.98 9.21 13.44
CA ILE A 217 5.00 9.59 12.46
C ILE A 217 6.15 10.21 13.25
N GLU A 218 7.29 9.54 13.26
CA GLU A 218 8.43 9.90 14.09
C GLU A 218 9.67 10.08 13.22
N GLN A 219 10.25 11.29 13.23
CA GLN A 219 11.50 11.56 12.55
C GLN A 219 12.67 11.12 13.43
N THR A 220 13.58 10.32 12.87
CA THR A 220 14.80 9.91 13.55
C THR A 220 15.74 11.08 13.82
N GLN A 221 16.40 11.04 14.97
CA GLN A 221 17.50 11.96 15.29
C GLN A 221 18.86 11.40 14.85
N GLU A 222 18.92 10.12 14.48
CA GLU A 222 20.13 9.46 14.02
C GLU A 222 20.46 9.89 12.59
N GLY A 223 21.48 10.75 12.45
CA GLY A 223 21.84 11.43 11.20
C GLY A 223 22.42 12.83 11.43
N THR A 224 22.37 13.35 12.66
CA THR A 224 22.99 14.62 13.08
C THR A 224 24.52 14.60 13.16
N ASN A 225 25.17 13.46 12.90
CA ASN A 225 26.63 13.34 12.86
C ASN A 225 27.26 13.70 11.50
N VAL A 226 26.49 14.19 10.54
CA VAL A 226 27.04 14.85 9.35
C VAL A 226 26.86 16.35 9.54
N THR A 227 27.86 17.00 10.13
CA THR A 227 27.93 18.45 10.24
C THR A 227 27.84 19.07 8.85
N PHE A 228 26.71 19.69 8.51
CA PHE A 228 26.60 20.54 7.33
C PHE A 228 27.56 21.73 7.51
N ARG A 229 28.75 21.61 6.93
CA ARG A 229 29.77 22.65 6.93
C ARG A 229 29.31 23.73 5.96
N THR A 230 28.58 24.73 6.46
CA THR A 230 28.28 25.93 5.69
C THR A 230 29.60 26.63 5.35
N GLN A 231 30.08 26.48 4.12
CA GLN A 231 31.07 27.40 3.58
C GLN A 231 30.37 28.73 3.34
N ARG A 232 30.48 29.66 4.30
CA ARG A 232 30.32 31.07 3.94
C ARG A 232 31.49 31.37 3.01
N ALA A 233 31.21 31.69 1.75
CA ALA A 233 32.18 32.35 0.91
C ALA A 233 32.59 33.62 1.65
N MET A 234 33.78 33.61 2.23
CA MET A 234 34.39 34.76 2.88
C MET A 234 34.68 35.77 1.77
N SER A 235 33.80 36.75 1.59
CA SER A 235 34.15 37.95 0.85
C SER A 235 35.32 38.61 1.58
N PRO A 236 36.46 38.86 0.91
CA PRO A 236 37.59 39.53 1.54
C PRO A 236 37.17 40.95 1.94
N PRO A 237 37.58 41.44 3.12
CA PRO A 237 37.25 42.79 3.56
C PRO A 237 37.91 43.80 2.60
N LEU A 238 37.09 44.73 2.10
CA LEU A 238 37.55 45.95 1.46
C LEU A 238 38.48 46.68 2.44
N SER A 239 39.77 46.71 2.10
CA SER A 239 40.79 47.49 2.78
C SER A 239 40.41 48.97 2.77
N GLY A 240 40.06 49.50 3.94
CA GLY A 240 39.81 50.91 4.17
C GLY A 240 41.09 51.76 4.05
N ALA A 241 40.85 53.02 3.70
CA ALA A 241 41.79 54.09 3.46
C ALA A 241 42.79 54.37 4.60
N SER A 242 43.96 54.92 4.24
CA SER A 242 44.72 55.81 5.13
C SER A 242 45.30 56.99 4.36
N ARG A 243 44.98 58.19 4.87
CA ARG A 243 45.60 59.49 4.58
C ARG A 243 47.13 59.42 4.53
N LYS A 244 47.72 60.15 3.58
CA LYS A 244 48.47 61.39 3.82
C LYS A 244 48.31 62.31 2.62
#